data_AF-Q58354-F1
#
_entry.id   AF-Q58354-F1
#
_cell.length_a   1.000
_cell.length_b   1.000
_cell.length_c   1.000
_cell.angle_alpha   90.00
_cell.angle_beta   90.00
_cell.angle_gamma   90.00
#
_symmetry.space_group_name_H-M   'P 1'
#
loop_
_entity.id
_entity.type
_entity.pdbx_description
1 polymer ?
#
loop_
_entity_poly.entity_id
_entity_poly.type
_entity_poly.pdbx_seq_one_letter_code
_entity_poly.pdbx_strand_id
1 'polypeptide(L)'
;MLIGILSKKYVKEILELLNEKGELHFSQIHKEIPTHMSSLNRTLNELVKLGLISKRKEDNKQALPKTYYKLTPLGKKALLLYEVEKIIENSKNNQNIIIQIINGKNHNIINAKIVNIHNK
;
A
#
# COMPACT_ATOMS: atom_id res chain seq x y z
N MET A 1 -3.27 8.40 -10.17
CA MET A 1 -3.90 7.06 -10.16
C MET A 1 -3.28 6.22 -9.04
N LEU A 2 -3.95 5.15 -8.58
CA LEU A 2 -3.47 4.29 -7.48
C LEU A 2 -2.04 3.80 -7.70
N ILE A 3 -1.77 3.21 -8.88
CA ILE A 3 -0.45 2.65 -9.21
C ILE A 3 0.68 3.70 -9.13
N GLY A 4 0.43 4.92 -9.61
CA GLY A 4 1.41 6.01 -9.57
C GLY A 4 1.68 6.56 -8.16
N ILE A 5 0.81 6.29 -7.18
CA ILE A 5 1.12 6.56 -5.77
C ILE A 5 1.90 5.39 -5.18
N LEU A 6 1.49 4.15 -5.46
CA LEU A 6 2.18 2.95 -4.97
C LEU A 6 3.62 2.82 -5.50
N SER A 7 3.91 3.39 -6.67
CA SER A 7 5.27 3.43 -7.23
C SER A 7 6.18 4.49 -6.60
N LYS A 8 5.67 5.35 -5.70
CA LYS A 8 6.50 6.38 -5.07
C LYS A 8 7.43 5.77 -4.03
N LYS A 9 8.63 6.35 -3.95
CA LYS A 9 9.63 6.00 -2.94
C LYS A 9 9.02 6.01 -1.54
N TYR A 10 9.28 4.95 -0.76
CA TYR A 10 8.83 4.74 0.61
C TYR A 10 7.34 4.43 0.80
N VAL A 11 6.49 4.45 -0.24
CA VAL A 11 5.07 4.14 -0.05
C VAL A 11 4.88 2.70 0.38
N LYS A 12 5.58 1.76 -0.26
CA LYS A 12 5.55 0.35 0.11
C LYS A 12 5.94 0.16 1.57
N GLU A 13 7.08 0.73 1.95
CA GLU A 13 7.65 0.63 3.28
C GLU A 13 6.72 1.24 4.35
N ILE A 14 6.06 2.37 4.05
CA ILE A 14 5.05 2.96 4.94
C ILE A 14 3.85 2.02 5.12
N LEU A 15 3.33 1.45 4.03
CA LEU A 15 2.16 0.57 4.08
C LEU A 15 2.49 -0.74 4.82
N GLU A 16 3.66 -1.32 4.56
CA GLU A 16 4.16 -2.51 5.25
C GLU A 16 4.37 -2.24 6.75
N LEU A 17 5.00 -1.13 7.11
CA LEU A 17 5.21 -0.72 8.50
C LEU A 17 3.89 -0.60 9.28
N LEU A 18 2.88 0.03 8.67
CA LEU A 18 1.55 0.16 9.28
C LEU A 18 0.77 -1.16 9.29
N ASN A 19 1.04 -2.07 8.35
CA ASN A 19 0.46 -3.40 8.38
C ASN A 19 1.01 -4.22 9.56
N GLU A 20 2.32 -4.14 9.78
CA GLU A 20 3.04 -4.87 10.83
C GLU A 20 2.78 -4.29 12.21
N LYS A 21 3.01 -2.98 12.40
CA LYS A 21 2.94 -2.32 13.71
C LYS A 21 1.55 -1.75 14.03
N GLY A 22 0.62 -1.81 13.09
CA GLY A 22 -0.76 -1.33 13.27
C GLY A 22 -0.89 0.18 13.18
N GLU A 23 -1.13 0.85 14.31
CA GLU A 23 -1.34 2.30 14.34
C GLU A 23 -0.11 3.01 14.90
N LEU A 24 0.43 3.97 14.14
CA LEU A 24 1.65 4.69 14.50
C LEU A 24 1.47 6.20 14.44
N HIS A 25 2.12 6.90 15.36
CA HIS A 25 2.27 8.34 15.31
C HIS A 25 3.22 8.77 14.19
N PHE A 26 3.04 9.98 13.65
CA PHE A 26 3.93 10.56 12.64
C PHE A 26 5.42 10.40 12.97
N SER A 27 5.82 10.71 14.20
CA SER A 27 7.23 10.62 14.62
C SER A 27 7.76 9.18 14.69
N GLN A 28 6.89 8.19 14.94
CA GLN A 28 7.28 6.78 14.92
C GLN A 28 7.53 6.34 13.47
N ILE A 29 6.65 6.74 12.54
CA ILE A 29 6.84 6.46 11.11
C ILE A 29 8.12 7.12 10.59
N HIS A 30 8.35 8.39 10.95
CA HIS A 30 9.55 9.12 10.53
C HIS A 30 10.88 8.53 11.03
N LYS A 31 10.85 7.83 12.18
CA LYS A 31 12.05 7.14 12.68
C LYS A 31 12.42 5.92 11.85
N GLU A 32 11.43 5.26 11.25
CA GLU A 32 11.60 4.03 10.48
C GLU A 32 11.82 4.32 8.98
N ILE A 33 11.28 5.43 8.49
CA ILE A 33 11.34 5.81 7.08
C ILE A 33 12.39 6.90 6.87
N PRO A 34 13.52 6.62 6.19
CA PRO A 34 14.64 7.56 6.02
C PRO A 34 14.31 8.62 4.95
N THR A 35 13.44 9.57 5.30
CA THR A 35 12.97 10.65 4.43
C THR A 35 12.79 11.95 5.21
N HIS A 36 12.77 13.10 4.52
CA HIS A 36 12.48 14.38 5.17
C HIS A 36 11.04 14.45 5.67
N MET A 37 10.83 15.12 6.81
CA MET A 37 9.52 15.29 7.43
C MET A 37 8.45 15.85 6.47
N SER A 38 8.80 16.83 5.64
CA SER A 38 7.88 17.44 4.67
C SER A 38 7.44 16.44 3.58
N SER A 39 8.38 15.63 3.09
CA SER A 39 8.12 14.56 2.14
C SER A 39 7.26 13.45 2.76
N LEU A 40 7.57 13.03 3.99
CA LEU A 40 6.73 12.05 4.69
C LEU A 40 5.31 12.56 4.88
N ASN A 41 5.14 13.80 5.35
CA ASN A 41 3.83 14.38 5.56
C ASN A 41 3.03 14.46 4.24
N ARG A 42 3.68 14.87 3.14
CA ARG A 42 3.04 14.88 1.82
C ARG A 42 2.58 13.47 1.42
N THR A 43 3.46 12.48 1.51
CA THR A 43 3.13 11.08 1.19
C THR A 43 1.97 10.57 2.03
N LEU A 44 2.01 10.76 3.36
CA LEU A 44 0.94 10.33 4.25
C LEU A 44 -0.40 11.00 3.90
N ASN A 45 -0.41 12.30 3.59
CA ASN A 45 -1.64 12.98 3.20
C ASN A 45 -2.18 12.47 1.84
N GLU A 46 -1.32 12.12 0.88
CA GLU A 46 -1.75 11.48 -0.36
C GLU A 46 -2.36 10.10 -0.12
N LEU A 47 -1.73 9.28 0.75
CA LEU A 47 -2.25 7.97 1.13
C LEU A 47 -3.60 8.07 1.86
N VAL A 48 -3.77 9.08 2.72
CA VAL A 48 -5.06 9.40 3.36
C VAL A 48 -6.10 9.79 2.32
N LYS A 49 -5.74 10.67 1.38
CA LYS A 49 -6.64 11.12 0.31
C LYS A 49 -7.14 9.97 -0.56
N LEU A 50 -6.31 8.95 -0.77
CA LEU A 50 -6.68 7.72 -1.48
C LEU A 50 -7.41 6.69 -0.60
N GLY A 51 -7.53 6.92 0.70
CA GLY A 51 -8.14 5.99 1.64
C GLY A 51 -7.31 4.73 1.90
N LEU A 52 -6.01 4.73 1.57
CA LEU A 52 -5.10 3.61 1.85
C LEU A 52 -4.72 3.55 3.33
N ILE A 53 -4.62 4.71 3.96
CA ILE A 53 -4.44 4.84 5.40
C ILE A 53 -5.52 5.78 5.98
N SER A 54 -5.92 5.55 7.22
CA SER A 54 -6.74 6.48 7.99
C SER A 54 -5.87 7.36 8.86
N LYS A 55 -6.33 8.58 9.14
CA LYS A 55 -5.67 9.54 10.03
C LYS A 55 -6.62 9.91 11.16
N ARG A 56 -6.16 9.83 12.42
CA ARG A 56 -6.88 10.37 13.58
C ARG A 56 -5.99 11.34 14.35
N LYS A 57 -6.61 12.35 14.96
CA LYS A 57 -5.94 13.22 15.93
C LYS A 57 -6.34 12.76 17.32
N GLU A 58 -5.36 12.58 18.18
CA GLU A 58 -5.61 12.38 19.59
C GLU A 58 -5.77 13.75 20.24
N ASP A 59 -6.99 14.01 20.70
CA ASP A 59 -7.33 15.22 21.44
C ASP A 59 -6.84 15.06 22.89
N ASN A 60 -5.55 15.25 23.07
CA ASN A 60 -5.02 15.49 24.41
C ASN A 60 -5.15 16.99 24.68
N LYS A 61 -5.39 17.37 25.94
CA LYS A 61 -5.40 18.76 26.45
C LYS A 61 -4.07 19.53 26.24
N GLN A 62 -3.18 19.03 25.39
CA GLN A 62 -1.89 19.60 25.03
C GLN A 62 -2.06 20.49 23.79
N ALA A 63 -1.23 21.54 23.69
CA ALA A 63 -1.33 22.53 22.61
C ALA A 63 -1.18 21.94 21.19
N LEU A 64 -0.46 20.82 21.03
CA LEU A 64 -0.27 20.14 19.75
C LEU A 64 -0.85 18.72 19.81
N PRO A 65 -1.99 18.45 19.13
CA PRO A 65 -2.57 17.12 19.10
C PRO A 65 -1.69 16.15 18.31
N LYS A 66 -1.52 14.94 18.83
CA LYS A 66 -0.78 13.87 18.17
C LYS A 66 -1.58 13.32 16.99
N THR A 67 -0.91 13.03 15.88
CA THR A 67 -1.55 12.46 14.70
C THR A 67 -1.12 11.03 14.50
N TYR A 68 -2.10 10.12 14.48
CA TYR A 68 -1.92 8.69 14.29
C TYR A 68 -2.42 8.26 12.91
N TYR A 69 -1.71 7.30 12.32
CA TYR A 69 -2.02 6.72 11.04
C TYR A 69 -2.17 5.21 11.18
N LYS A 70 -3.12 4.63 10.43
CA LYS A 70 -3.39 3.19 10.44
C LYS A 70 -3.73 2.71 9.03
N LEU A 71 -3.30 1.51 8.68
CA LEU A 71 -3.63 0.91 7.39
C LEU A 71 -5.14 0.58 7.31
N THR A 72 -5.81 0.96 6.22
CA THR A 72 -7.22 0.62 5.99
C THR A 72 -7.37 -0.75 5.32
N PRO A 73 -8.59 -1.31 5.24
CA PRO A 73 -8.84 -2.50 4.40
C PRO A 73 -8.47 -2.29 2.93
N LEU A 74 -8.62 -1.08 2.38
CA LEU A 74 -8.18 -0.76 1.03
C LEU A 74 -6.65 -0.76 0.93
N GLY A 75 -5.96 -0.19 1.93
CA GLY A 75 -4.49 -0.24 2.02
C GLY A 75 -3.94 -1.67 2.07
N LYS A 76 -4.59 -2.57 2.82
CA LYS A 76 -4.24 -3.99 2.85
C LYS A 76 -4.38 -4.66 1.48
N LYS A 77 -5.43 -4.34 0.74
CA LYS A 77 -5.59 -4.84 -0.64
C LYS A 77 -4.55 -4.27 -1.58
N ALA A 78 -4.13 -3.02 -1.38
CA ALA A 78 -3.09 -2.39 -2.20
C ALA A 78 -1.73 -3.08 -2.03
N LEU A 79 -1.41 -3.64 -0.86
CA LEU A 79 -0.18 -4.41 -0.65
C LEU A 79 -0.08 -5.64 -1.56
N LEU A 80 -1.22 -6.25 -1.94
CA LEU A 80 -1.24 -7.38 -2.88
C LEU A 80 -0.63 -7.02 -4.25
N LEU A 81 -0.64 -5.74 -4.64
CA LEU A 81 -0.03 -5.32 -5.90
C LEU A 81 1.50 -5.49 -5.88
N TYR A 82 2.14 -5.31 -4.73
CA TYR A 82 3.58 -5.57 -4.58
C TYR A 82 3.89 -7.07 -4.57
N GLU A 83 2.98 -7.90 -4.07
CA GLU A 83 3.12 -9.36 -4.15
C GLU A 83 3.01 -9.84 -5.60
N VAL A 84 2.03 -9.32 -6.34
CA VAL A 84 1.86 -9.60 -7.77
C VAL A 84 3.07 -9.14 -8.58
N GLU A 85 3.57 -7.93 -8.33
CA GLU A 85 4.80 -7.41 -8.93
C GLU A 85 5.97 -8.37 -8.71
N LYS A 86 6.20 -8.79 -7.46
CA LYS A 86 7.27 -9.74 -7.11
C LYS A 86 7.09 -11.09 -7.83
N ILE A 87 5.87 -11.60 -7.96
CA ILE A 87 5.61 -12.85 -8.69
C ILE A 87 5.98 -12.71 -10.16
N ILE A 88 5.62 -11.59 -10.78
CA ILE A 88 5.91 -11.30 -12.19
C ILE A 88 7.42 -11.17 -12.40
N GLU A 89 8.12 -10.41 -11.57
CA GLU A 89 9.58 -10.21 -11.66
C GLU A 89 10.38 -11.52 -11.53
N ASN A 90 9.90 -12.45 -10.70
CA ASN A 90 10.57 -13.73 -10.48
C ASN A 90 10.10 -14.84 -11.44
N SER A 91 9.13 -14.56 -12.31
CA SER A 91 8.63 -15.53 -13.28
C SER A 91 9.58 -15.69 -14.46
N LYS A 92 9.69 -16.92 -14.97
CA LYS A 92 10.44 -17.20 -16.20
C LYS A 92 9.57 -16.86 -17.42
N ASN A 93 10.20 -16.43 -18.53
CA ASN A 93 9.52 -16.03 -19.77
C ASN A 93 8.50 -17.04 -20.35
N ASN A 94 8.57 -18.32 -20.00
CA ASN A 94 7.66 -19.36 -20.52
C ASN A 94 6.64 -19.83 -19.48
N GLN A 95 6.53 -19.14 -18.34
CA GLN A 95 5.55 -19.45 -17.31
C GLN A 95 4.28 -18.65 -17.55
N ASN A 96 3.13 -19.31 -17.43
CA ASN A 96 1.84 -18.65 -17.43
C ASN A 96 1.54 -18.14 -16.02
N ILE A 97 1.15 -16.87 -15.91
CA ILE A 97 0.69 -16.29 -14.65
C ILE A 97 -0.83 -16.13 -14.72
N ILE A 98 -1.50 -16.64 -13.70
CA ILE A 98 -2.95 -16.54 -13.53
C ILE A 98 -3.20 -15.71 -12.28
N ILE A 99 -3.93 -14.61 -12.43
CA ILE A 99 -4.36 -13.77 -11.31
C ILE A 99 -5.88 -13.85 -11.26
N GLN A 100 -6.41 -14.26 -10.10
CA GLN A 100 -7.83 -14.35 -9.85
C GLN A 100 -8.22 -13.36 -8.75
N ILE A 101 -9.16 -12.46 -9.06
CA ILE A 101 -9.75 -11.53 -8.09
C ILE A 101 -11.18 -11.97 -7.84
N ILE A 102 -11.47 -12.39 -6.62
CA ILE A 102 -12.81 -12.84 -6.20
C ILE A 102 -13.44 -11.76 -5.34
N ASN A 103 -14.57 -11.21 -5.78
CA ASN A 103 -15.38 -10.33 -4.95
C ASN A 103 -16.35 -11.17 -4.11
N GLY A 104 -15.98 -11.45 -2.86
CA GLY A 104 -16.79 -12.29 -1.96
C GLY A 104 -18.22 -11.81 -1.71
N LYS A 105 -18.56 -10.53 -1.95
CA LYS A 105 -19.93 -10.04 -1.77
C LYS A 105 -20.88 -10.48 -2.88
N ASN A 106 -20.42 -10.43 -4.12
CA ASN A 106 -21.26 -10.68 -5.30
C ASN A 106 -20.85 -11.98 -6.03
N HIS A 107 -19.85 -12.70 -5.52
CA HIS A 107 -19.24 -13.88 -6.16
C HIS A 107 -18.69 -13.61 -7.58
N ASN A 108 -18.53 -12.34 -7.96
CA ASN A 108 -17.94 -11.97 -9.24
C ASN A 108 -16.46 -12.34 -9.24
N ILE A 109 -16.05 -13.11 -10.26
CA ILE A 109 -14.68 -13.51 -10.49
C ILE A 109 -14.14 -12.72 -11.68
N ILE A 110 -13.05 -11.98 -11.45
CA ILE A 110 -12.27 -11.35 -12.52
C ILE A 110 -11.01 -12.18 -12.70
N ASN A 111 -10.88 -12.82 -13.86
CA ASN A 111 -9.71 -13.61 -14.24
C ASN A 111 -8.85 -12.79 -15.19
N ALA A 112 -7.58 -12.57 -14.82
CA ALA A 112 -6.57 -12.07 -15.74
C ALA A 112 -5.57 -13.19 -16.01
N LYS A 113 -5.42 -13.57 -17.29
CA LYS A 113 -4.47 -14.60 -17.73
C LYS A 113 -3.49 -13.96 -18.70
N ILE A 114 -2.20 -14.02 -18.36
CA ILE A 114 -1.14 -13.67 -19.31
C ILE A 114 -0.58 -14.99 -19.85
N VAL A 115 -0.79 -15.23 -21.13
CA VAL A 115 -0.26 -16.41 -21.84
C VAL A 115 0.94 -15.95 -22.63
N ASN A 116 2.11 -16.49 -22.32
CA ASN A 116 3.29 -16.28 -23.15
C ASN A 116 3.13 -17.12 -24.42
N ILE A 117 2.77 -16.45 -25.52
CA ILE A 117 2.80 -17.04 -26.86
C ILE A 117 4.29 -17.17 -27.21
N HIS A 118 4.76 -18.39 -27.44
CA HIS A 118 6.10 -18.59 -27.99
C HIS A 118 6.18 -17.85 -29.33
N ASN A 119 6.90 -16.73 -29.38
CA ASN A 119 7.39 -16.22 -30.65
C ASN A 119 8.47 -17.21 -31.11
N LYS A 120 8.07 -18.10 -32.02
CA LYS A 120 9.01 -18.93 -32.80
C LYS A 120 9.90 -18.05 -33.66
#